data_AF-A0A519F0T6-F1
#
_entry.id   AF-A0A519F0T6-F1
#
_cell.length_a   1.000
_cell.length_b   1.000
_cell.length_c   1.000
_cell.angle_alpha   90.00
_cell.angle_beta   90.00
_cell.angle_gamma   90.00
#
_symmetry.space_group_name_H-M   'P 1'
#
loop_
_entity.id
_entity.type
_entity.pdbx_description
1 polymer ?
#
loop_
_entity_poly.entity_id
_entity_poly.type
_entity_poly.pdbx_seq_one_letter_code
_entity_poly.pdbx_strand_id
1 'polypeptide(L)'
;MRRCLAGLLCGLSLVPFNASLATQHDDVWDGLYRLEWVGGQERQGADMRIEQAPNADPTELVEKYRSDLTRWTMLQVDAPRESTTLRRFLPAEYEGWGWDDLPKDVRIECLDASRMFVCKTAPGTTISFGPDRPNRETLVAKTGIFGVVLHAGAFELKKLD
;
A
#
# COMPACT_ATOMS: atom_id res chain seq x y z
N MET A 1 -76.19 -6.00 -21.44
CA MET A 1 -75.57 -5.00 -20.55
C MET A 1 -74.23 -5.59 -20.10
N ARG A 2 -73.12 -5.29 -20.78
CA ARG A 2 -72.09 -4.27 -20.43
C ARG A 2 -71.65 -4.31 -18.96
N ARG A 3 -70.32 -4.39 -18.76
CA ARG A 3 -69.49 -4.22 -17.53
C ARG A 3 -69.00 -5.54 -16.93
N CYS A 4 -67.75 -5.75 -16.50
CA CYS A 4 -66.55 -4.90 -16.36
C CYS A 4 -65.28 -5.79 -16.32
N LEU A 5 -64.15 -5.19 -16.69
CA LEU A 5 -62.78 -5.70 -16.53
C LEU A 5 -62.37 -5.91 -15.06
N ALA A 6 -61.49 -6.88 -14.83
CA ALA A 6 -60.26 -6.80 -14.01
C ALA A 6 -59.55 -8.17 -14.14
N GLY A 7 -58.36 -8.35 -14.70
CA GLY A 7 -57.17 -7.50 -14.62
C GLY A 7 -56.31 -7.95 -13.44
N LEU A 8 -55.75 -9.17 -13.48
CA LEU A 8 -54.77 -9.65 -12.49
C LEU A 8 -53.43 -9.90 -13.19
N LEU A 9 -52.67 -8.83 -13.43
CA LEU A 9 -51.27 -8.88 -13.81
C LEU A 9 -50.45 -9.01 -12.52
N CYS A 10 -50.07 -10.24 -12.16
CA CYS A 10 -49.01 -10.46 -11.17
C CYS A 10 -47.69 -9.97 -11.77
N GLY A 11 -47.30 -8.74 -11.42
CA GLY A 11 -45.97 -8.21 -11.69
C GLY A 11 -44.92 -9.05 -10.97
N LEU A 12 -44.18 -9.86 -11.72
CA LEU A 12 -42.87 -10.33 -11.30
C LEU A 12 -41.95 -9.11 -11.26
N SER A 13 -41.86 -8.49 -10.09
CA SER A 13 -40.78 -7.57 -9.75
C SER A 13 -39.49 -8.38 -9.67
N LEU A 14 -38.84 -8.52 -10.83
CA LEU A 14 -37.41 -8.82 -10.94
C LEU A 14 -36.68 -7.69 -10.24
N VAL A 15 -36.34 -7.89 -8.97
CA VAL A 15 -35.36 -7.04 -8.28
C VAL A 15 -34.02 -7.40 -8.89
N PRO A 16 -33.36 -6.51 -9.65
CA PRO A 16 -31.99 -6.77 -10.05
C PRO A 16 -31.15 -6.73 -8.77
N PHE A 17 -30.67 -7.91 -8.34
CA PHE A 17 -29.50 -7.99 -7.49
C PHE A 17 -28.37 -7.31 -8.26
N ASN A 18 -28.14 -6.04 -7.98
CA ASN A 18 -26.87 -5.40 -8.28
C ASN A 18 -25.84 -6.11 -7.40
N ALA A 19 -25.29 -7.21 -7.91
CA ALA A 19 -24.02 -7.72 -7.44
C ALA A 19 -23.03 -6.57 -7.68
N SER A 20 -22.71 -5.82 -6.61
CA SER A 20 -21.53 -4.97 -6.61
C SER A 20 -20.36 -5.87 -6.96
N LEU A 21 -19.89 -5.76 -8.21
CA LEU A 21 -18.56 -6.20 -8.58
C LEU A 21 -17.61 -5.45 -7.66
N ALA A 22 -17.21 -6.09 -6.57
CA ALA A 22 -15.99 -5.73 -5.88
C ALA A 22 -14.92 -5.79 -6.96
N THR A 23 -14.52 -4.63 -7.48
CA THR A 23 -13.32 -4.50 -8.27
C THR A 23 -12.22 -5.08 -7.40
N GLN A 24 -11.79 -6.32 -7.70
CA GLN A 24 -10.44 -6.76 -7.37
C GLN A 24 -9.52 -5.76 -8.07
N HIS A 25 -9.24 -4.65 -7.39
CA HIS A 25 -7.95 -4.03 -7.55
C HIS A 25 -6.99 -5.14 -7.16
N ASP A 26 -6.34 -5.71 -8.15
CA ASP A 26 -5.13 -6.51 -7.99
C ASP A 26 -4.26 -5.72 -7.02
N ASP A 27 -4.24 -6.11 -5.74
CA ASP A 27 -3.56 -5.33 -4.73
C ASP A 27 -2.07 -5.50 -4.99
N VAL A 28 -1.50 -4.51 -5.67
CA VAL A 28 -0.18 -4.58 -6.28
C VAL A 28 0.88 -4.94 -5.23
N TRP A 29 0.61 -4.72 -3.93
CA TRP A 29 1.50 -4.98 -2.80
C TRP A 29 1.56 -6.43 -2.36
N ASP A 30 0.57 -7.25 -2.69
CA ASP A 30 0.54 -8.62 -2.23
C ASP A 30 1.65 -9.46 -2.86
N GLY A 31 2.38 -10.20 -2.04
CA GLY A 31 3.40 -11.12 -2.51
C GLY A 31 4.48 -11.48 -1.51
N LEU A 32 5.36 -12.36 -1.98
CA LEU A 32 6.59 -12.73 -1.31
C LEU A 32 7.75 -11.89 -1.87
N TYR A 33 8.64 -11.45 -1.00
CA TYR A 33 9.73 -10.53 -1.33
C TYR A 33 11.01 -10.95 -0.61
N ARG A 34 12.15 -10.84 -1.28
CA ARG A 34 13.48 -10.85 -0.63
C ARG A 34 13.82 -9.43 -0.21
N LEU A 35 14.06 -9.21 1.08
CA LEU A 35 14.59 -7.97 1.62
C LEU A 35 16.11 -7.92 1.50
N GLU A 36 16.63 -6.84 0.95
CA GLU A 36 18.07 -6.61 0.77
C GLU A 36 18.45 -5.23 1.34
N TRP A 37 19.35 -5.17 2.32
CA TRP A 37 19.77 -3.90 2.91
C TRP A 37 20.72 -3.14 1.96
N VAL A 38 20.51 -1.83 1.87
CA VAL A 38 21.36 -0.94 1.08
C VAL A 38 22.60 -0.58 1.91
N GLY A 39 23.79 -0.65 1.32
CA GLY A 39 25.03 -0.22 1.98
C GLY A 39 25.92 -1.33 2.54
N GLY A 40 25.76 -2.58 2.10
CA GLY A 40 26.79 -3.63 2.22
C GLY A 40 27.09 -4.15 3.63
N GLN A 41 26.36 -3.72 4.66
CA GLN A 41 26.28 -4.49 5.90
C GLN A 41 25.64 -5.84 5.52
N GLU A 42 26.40 -6.93 5.63
CA GLU A 42 25.91 -8.31 5.47
C GLU A 42 24.88 -8.65 6.56
N ARG A 43 23.72 -7.99 6.51
CA ARG A 43 22.51 -8.50 7.10
C ARG A 43 21.97 -9.49 6.08
N GLN A 44 21.94 -10.78 6.45
CA GLN A 44 21.33 -11.80 5.59
C GLN A 44 19.94 -11.33 5.17
N GLY A 45 19.70 -11.30 3.87
CA GLY A 45 18.39 -10.92 3.33
C GLY A 45 17.31 -11.85 3.86
N ALA A 46 16.16 -11.29 4.23
CA ALA A 46 15.04 -12.02 4.80
C ALA A 46 13.90 -12.13 3.79
N ASP A 47 13.22 -13.28 3.78
CA ASP A 47 11.97 -13.41 3.02
C ASP A 47 10.83 -12.75 3.81
N MET A 48 10.24 -11.76 3.17
CA MET A 48 9.15 -10.93 3.69
C MET A 48 7.89 -11.20 2.90
N ARG A 49 6.76 -11.27 3.58
CA ARG A 49 5.45 -11.32 2.93
C ARG A 49 4.70 -10.03 3.21
N ILE A 50 4.13 -9.45 2.16
CA ILE A 50 3.18 -8.34 2.24
C ILE A 50 1.83 -8.88 1.79
N GLU A 51 0.80 -8.63 2.60
CA GLU A 51 -0.58 -9.06 2.34
C GLU A 51 -1.55 -7.96 2.78
N GLN A 52 -2.63 -7.77 2.04
CA GLN A 52 -3.74 -6.93 2.48
C GLN A 52 -4.32 -7.46 3.81
N ALA A 53 -4.57 -6.54 4.74
CA ALA A 53 -5.11 -6.81 6.06
C ALA A 53 -6.57 -6.33 6.15
N PRO A 54 -7.33 -6.76 7.18
CA PRO A 54 -8.62 -6.14 7.48
C PRO A 54 -8.50 -4.62 7.62
N ASN A 55 -9.52 -3.91 7.15
CA ASN A 55 -9.61 -2.46 7.33
C ASN A 55 -9.51 -2.10 8.82
N ALA A 56 -8.83 -0.99 9.11
CA ALA A 56 -8.73 -0.48 10.47
C ALA A 56 -10.10 0.01 10.98
N ASP A 57 -10.33 -0.13 12.29
CA ASP A 57 -11.49 0.46 12.95
C ASP A 57 -11.33 1.99 13.01
N PRO A 58 -12.24 2.77 12.39
CA PRO A 58 -12.14 4.23 12.39
C PRO A 58 -12.17 4.86 13.79
N THR A 59 -12.75 4.17 14.77
CA THR A 59 -12.84 4.66 16.16
C THR A 59 -11.50 4.57 16.89
N GLU A 60 -10.63 3.66 16.49
CA GLU A 60 -9.27 3.47 17.05
C GLU A 60 -8.23 4.35 16.36
N LEU A 61 -8.59 5.00 15.25
CA LEU A 61 -7.69 5.86 14.48
C LEU A 61 -7.76 7.32 14.93
N VAL A 62 -6.60 7.98 14.87
CA VAL A 62 -6.53 9.45 14.91
C VAL A 62 -7.19 10.03 13.66
N GLU A 63 -7.79 11.23 13.81
CA GLU A 63 -8.67 11.85 12.81
C GLU A 63 -8.09 11.83 11.38
N LYS A 64 -6.82 12.21 11.22
CA LYS A 64 -6.17 12.28 9.90
C LYS A 64 -6.06 10.95 9.15
N TYR A 65 -6.22 9.81 9.82
CA TYR A 65 -6.16 8.48 9.19
C TYR A 65 -7.55 7.86 8.95
N ARG A 66 -8.63 8.51 9.37
CA ARG A 66 -10.00 7.96 9.25
C ARG A 66 -10.52 7.94 7.81
N SER A 67 -9.92 8.72 6.91
CA SER A 67 -10.30 8.78 5.50
C SER A 67 -9.80 7.60 4.66
N ASP A 68 -8.76 6.88 5.11
CA ASP A 68 -8.29 5.64 4.48
C ASP A 68 -8.11 4.54 5.52
N LEU A 69 -9.03 3.58 5.50
CA LEU A 69 -9.04 2.44 6.42
C LEU A 69 -8.25 1.24 5.90
N THR A 70 -7.80 1.27 4.63
CA THR A 70 -7.10 0.14 3.99
C THR A 70 -5.79 -0.15 4.71
N ARG A 71 -5.51 -1.41 5.02
CA ARG A 71 -4.28 -1.83 5.70
C ARG A 71 -3.60 -2.99 4.98
N TRP A 72 -2.29 -3.07 5.19
CA TRP A 72 -1.48 -4.23 4.83
C TRP A 72 -0.74 -4.73 6.06
N THR A 73 -0.27 -5.95 5.98
CA THR A 73 0.63 -6.55 6.95
C THR A 73 1.92 -6.93 6.25
N MET A 74 3.06 -6.59 6.84
CA MET A 74 4.37 -7.06 6.42
C MET A 74 4.98 -7.92 7.52
N LEU A 75 5.39 -9.15 7.19
CA LEU A 75 5.96 -10.10 8.15
C LEU A 75 7.14 -10.86 7.55
N GLN A 76 8.05 -11.31 8.39
CA GLN A 76 9.13 -12.20 7.99
C GLN A 76 8.63 -13.65 7.96
N VAL A 77 8.86 -14.37 6.85
CA VAL A 77 8.33 -15.72 6.65
C VAL A 77 8.89 -16.72 7.65
N ASP A 78 10.20 -16.67 7.93
CA ASP A 78 10.87 -17.60 8.84
C ASP A 78 10.74 -17.23 10.31
N ALA A 79 10.19 -16.05 10.61
CA ALA A 79 10.00 -15.54 11.96
C ALA A 79 8.70 -14.71 12.07
N PRO A 80 7.51 -15.30 11.81
CA PRO A 80 6.25 -14.56 11.65
C PRO A 80 5.67 -14.06 12.98
N ARG A 81 6.44 -14.11 14.07
CA ARG A 81 5.97 -13.72 15.42
C ARG A 81 5.68 -12.22 15.52
N GLU A 82 6.30 -11.41 14.67
CA GLU A 82 6.11 -9.97 14.63
C GLU A 82 5.65 -9.56 13.24
N SER A 83 4.47 -8.95 13.17
CA SER A 83 3.88 -8.43 11.94
C SER A 83 3.77 -6.91 12.04
N THR A 84 4.16 -6.21 10.98
CA THR A 84 4.07 -4.76 10.89
C THR A 84 2.82 -4.37 10.12
N THR A 85 1.90 -3.64 10.75
CA THR A 85 0.74 -3.06 10.07
C THR A 85 1.14 -1.81 9.30
N LEU A 86 0.73 -1.76 8.04
CA LEU A 86 1.03 -0.72 7.07
C LEU A 86 -0.25 0.01 6.62
N ARG A 87 -0.14 1.30 6.30
CA ARG A 87 -1.21 2.12 5.69
C ARG A 87 -0.64 2.92 4.52
N ARG A 88 -1.48 3.47 3.63
CA ARG A 88 -0.97 4.42 2.62
C ARG A 88 -0.45 5.71 3.26
N PHE A 89 0.52 6.33 2.61
CA PHE A 89 0.88 7.73 2.88
C PHE A 89 -0.30 8.66 2.58
N LEU A 90 -0.42 9.71 3.39
CA LEU A 90 -1.30 10.86 3.17
C LEU A 90 -0.63 11.85 2.21
N PRO A 91 -1.41 12.71 1.50
CA PRO A 91 -0.86 13.73 0.61
C PRO A 91 0.22 14.61 1.27
N ALA A 92 -0.03 15.09 2.50
CA ALA A 92 0.92 15.92 3.25
C ALA A 92 2.23 15.19 3.60
N GLU A 93 2.24 13.86 3.61
CA GLU A 93 3.47 13.09 3.84
C GLU A 93 4.33 13.10 2.58
N TYR A 94 3.75 12.95 1.38
CA TYR A 94 4.48 13.12 0.12
C TYR A 94 5.07 14.54 -0.02
N GLU A 95 4.30 15.58 0.32
CA GLU A 95 4.78 16.97 0.36
C GLU A 95 5.96 17.12 1.32
N GLY A 96 5.88 16.53 2.51
CA GLY A 96 6.97 16.56 3.49
C GLY A 96 8.28 15.92 3.00
N TRP A 97 8.22 15.02 2.01
CA TRP A 97 9.38 14.44 1.35
C TRP A 97 9.76 15.13 0.03
N GLY A 98 8.97 16.11 -0.43
CA GLY A 98 9.13 16.76 -1.74
C GLY A 98 8.86 15.81 -2.91
N TRP A 99 7.93 14.87 -2.74
CA TRP A 99 7.56 13.85 -3.73
C TRP A 99 6.21 14.09 -4.40
N ASP A 100 5.51 15.15 -4.02
CA ASP A 100 4.20 15.54 -4.53
C ASP A 100 4.21 16.00 -5.99
N ASP A 101 5.32 16.58 -6.44
CA ASP A 101 5.50 17.10 -7.82
C ASP A 101 6.22 16.15 -8.78
N LEU A 102 6.37 14.87 -8.42
CA LEU A 102 7.07 13.90 -9.28
C LEU A 102 6.29 13.61 -10.57
N PRO A 103 6.97 13.51 -11.73
CA PRO A 103 6.34 13.06 -12.98
C PRO A 103 5.63 11.71 -12.83
N LYS A 104 4.51 11.52 -13.56
CA LYS A 104 3.64 10.33 -13.40
C LYS A 104 4.37 9.00 -13.60
N ASP A 105 5.39 8.96 -14.44
CA ASP A 105 6.22 7.80 -14.76
C ASP A 105 7.25 7.44 -13.67
N VAL A 106 7.52 8.35 -12.74
CA VAL A 106 8.37 8.12 -11.55
C VAL A 106 7.58 8.24 -10.25
N ARG A 107 6.23 8.23 -10.34
CA ARG A 107 5.33 8.37 -9.20
C ARG A 107 5.72 7.38 -8.10
N ILE A 108 5.86 7.92 -6.89
CA ILE A 108 6.15 7.12 -5.71
C ILE A 108 4.83 6.83 -4.98
N GLU A 109 4.60 5.56 -4.65
CA GLU A 109 3.46 5.13 -3.83
C GLU A 109 3.99 4.44 -2.58
N CYS A 110 3.64 4.95 -1.40
CA CYS A 110 4.21 4.50 -0.14
C CYS A 110 3.18 3.93 0.84
N LEU A 111 3.65 2.94 1.58
CA LEU A 111 3.05 2.37 2.77
C LEU A 111 3.86 2.76 4.02
N ASP A 112 3.21 3.30 5.04
CA ASP A 112 3.79 3.73 6.32
C ASP A 112 3.47 2.75 7.46
N ALA A 113 4.45 2.57 8.34
CA ALA A 113 4.32 1.95 9.67
C ALA A 113 5.05 2.74 10.76
N SER A 114 4.94 4.07 10.76
CA SER A 114 5.47 5.02 11.75
C SER A 114 7.01 5.08 11.84
N ARG A 115 7.66 3.96 12.11
CA ARG A 115 9.12 3.82 12.20
C ARG A 115 9.74 3.22 10.94
N MET A 116 8.92 2.85 9.98
CA MET A 116 9.38 2.42 8.67
C MET A 116 8.36 2.79 7.59
N PHE A 117 8.82 2.86 6.35
CA PHE A 117 7.95 2.91 5.20
C PHE A 117 8.50 2.03 4.08
N VAL A 118 7.60 1.60 3.19
CA VAL A 118 7.91 0.86 1.95
C VAL A 118 7.26 1.62 0.81
N CYS A 119 8.00 1.89 -0.25
CA CYS A 119 7.55 2.64 -1.40
C CYS A 119 7.79 1.87 -2.70
N LYS A 120 6.91 2.11 -3.67
CA LYS A 120 6.99 1.64 -5.05
C LYS A 120 7.26 2.81 -5.96
N THR A 121 8.04 2.56 -7.00
CA THR A 121 8.36 3.50 -8.08
C THR A 121 8.84 2.71 -9.30
N ALA A 122 9.19 3.38 -10.39
CA ALA A 122 9.82 2.73 -11.53
C ALA A 122 11.21 2.17 -11.15
N PRO A 123 11.55 0.92 -11.53
CA PRO A 123 12.89 0.38 -11.32
C PRO A 123 13.98 1.28 -11.90
N GLY A 124 15.09 1.45 -11.17
CA GLY A 124 16.21 2.32 -11.52
C GLY A 124 16.01 3.80 -11.18
N THR A 125 14.87 4.19 -10.61
CA THR A 125 14.63 5.58 -10.19
C THR A 125 15.57 5.98 -9.05
N THR A 126 16.22 7.13 -9.18
CA THR A 126 17.01 7.75 -8.10
C THR A 126 16.08 8.55 -7.18
N ILE A 127 15.98 8.12 -5.93
CA ILE A 127 15.17 8.72 -4.89
C ILE A 127 16.06 9.58 -4.00
N SER A 128 15.63 10.79 -3.70
CA SER A 128 16.23 11.65 -2.68
C SER A 128 15.30 11.72 -1.47
N PHE A 129 15.87 11.63 -0.27
CA PHE A 129 15.12 11.77 0.98
C PHE A 129 15.98 12.39 2.08
N GLY A 130 15.32 12.91 3.12
CA GLY A 130 15.97 13.69 4.18
C GLY A 130 15.98 15.18 3.89
N PRO A 131 16.30 16.02 4.89
CA PRO A 131 16.29 17.47 4.72
C PRO A 131 17.38 17.90 3.74
N ASP A 132 17.13 19.01 3.04
CA ASP A 132 18.16 19.64 2.21
C ASP A 132 19.43 19.90 3.03
N ARG A 133 20.58 19.72 2.37
CA ARG A 133 21.98 19.76 2.84
C ARG A 133 22.20 20.11 4.33
N PRO A 134 23.04 19.35 5.06
CA PRO A 134 23.97 18.33 4.57
C PRO A 134 23.41 16.89 4.56
N ASN A 135 22.18 16.68 5.01
CA ASN A 135 21.66 15.34 5.32
C ASN A 135 20.74 14.78 4.23
N ARG A 136 20.88 15.27 2.99
CA ARG A 136 20.13 14.73 1.85
C ARG A 136 20.77 13.40 1.44
N GLU A 137 20.01 12.34 1.58
CA GLU A 137 20.41 10.99 1.19
C GLU A 137 19.85 10.65 -0.19
N THR A 138 20.53 9.78 -0.92
CA THR A 138 20.09 9.29 -2.23
C THR A 138 20.16 7.77 -2.32
N LEU A 139 19.13 7.17 -2.87
CA LEU A 139 19.00 5.74 -3.13
C LEU A 139 18.63 5.51 -4.59
N VAL A 140 19.18 4.48 -5.22
CA VAL A 140 18.68 3.97 -6.50
C VAL A 140 17.76 2.79 -6.21
N ALA A 141 16.47 2.90 -6.54
CA ALA A 141 15.48 1.84 -6.38
C ALA A 141 15.59 0.82 -7.52
N LYS A 142 16.60 -0.07 -7.48
CA LYS A 142 16.92 -1.06 -8.51
C LYS A 142 15.75 -2.00 -8.81
N THR A 143 15.01 -2.43 -7.80
CA THR A 143 13.87 -3.36 -7.96
C THR A 143 12.55 -2.63 -8.23
N GLY A 144 12.52 -1.30 -8.05
CA GLY A 144 11.29 -0.50 -8.03
C GLY A 144 10.54 -0.56 -6.70
N ILE A 145 11.00 -1.33 -5.71
CA ILE A 145 10.43 -1.35 -4.36
C ILE A 145 11.53 -1.14 -3.33
N PHE A 146 11.41 -0.08 -2.56
CA PHE A 146 12.39 0.29 -1.55
C PHE A 146 11.70 0.62 -0.23
N GLY A 147 12.46 0.73 0.85
CA GLY A 147 11.95 1.22 2.11
C GLY A 147 13.04 1.78 2.99
N VAL A 148 12.63 2.44 4.05
CA VAL A 148 13.53 2.96 5.08
C VAL A 148 13.00 2.55 6.43
N VAL A 149 13.87 2.00 7.27
CA VAL A 149 13.58 1.78 8.69
C VAL A 149 14.38 2.81 9.49
N LEU A 150 13.68 3.58 10.32
CA LEU A 150 14.29 4.58 11.18
C LEU A 150 15.42 3.95 12.03
N HIS A 151 16.61 4.54 11.97
CA HIS A 151 17.86 4.09 12.60
C HIS A 151 18.49 2.80 12.03
N ALA A 152 17.82 2.05 11.14
CA ALA A 152 18.38 0.84 10.54
C ALA A 152 18.80 1.01 9.08
N GLY A 153 18.30 2.05 8.40
CA GLY A 153 18.71 2.44 7.05
C GLY A 153 17.72 2.05 5.96
N ALA A 154 18.16 2.15 4.71
CA ALA A 154 17.36 1.82 3.54
C ALA A 154 17.49 0.34 3.15
N PHE A 155 16.44 -0.21 2.54
CA PHE A 155 16.40 -1.56 2.00
C PHE A 155 15.65 -1.58 0.68
N GLU A 156 15.85 -2.64 -0.10
CA GLU A 156 15.06 -2.97 -1.29
C GLU A 156 14.26 -4.24 -1.05
N LEU A 157 13.10 -4.33 -1.70
CA LEU A 157 12.32 -5.56 -1.80
C LEU A 157 12.38 -6.05 -3.23
N LYS A 158 12.88 -7.26 -3.43
CA LYS A 158 12.80 -7.97 -4.70
C LYS A 158 11.63 -8.95 -4.64
N LYS A 159 10.61 -8.77 -5.49
CA LYS A 159 9.49 -9.72 -5.55
C LYS A 159 10.02 -11.11 -5.94
N LEU A 160 9.54 -12.13 -5.23
CA LEU A 160 9.82 -13.53 -5.49
C LEU A 160 8.61 -14.08 -6.27
N ASP A 161 8.87 -14.63 -7.45
CA ASP A 161 7.86 -15.26 -8.32
C ASP A 161 7.33 -16.58 -7.72
#